data_AF-A0A838V8X9-F1
#
_entry.id   AF-A0A838V8X9-F1
#
_cell.length_a   1.000
_cell.length_b   1.000
_cell.length_c   1.000
_cell.angle_alpha   90.00
_cell.angle_beta   90.00
_cell.angle_gamma   90.00
#
_symmetry.space_group_name_H-M   'P 1'
#
loop_
_entity.id
_entity.type
_entity.pdbx_description
1 polymer ?
#
loop_
_entity_poly.entity_id
_entity_poly.type
_entity_poly.pdbx_seq_one_letter_code
_entity_poly.pdbx_strand_id
1 'polypeptide(L)'
;TYLYGGAGGDLLAAGGGCAGGALVGGPGRDDASFAETAAHPGLLIVSFPRHAAWIDVVKGCHKVHLATSDEDMEGSFDDDVLIGNARANSMLGQPGQDRFYGNGGDDTIDARDGVRDFSIQCGRGTLPAKKHPATGRSSGRALTDPFDPPPFKCATVKHGTPVPGLNG
;
A
#
# COMPACT_ATOMS: atom_id res chain seq x y z
N THR A 1 -11.57 -10.66 12.09
CA THR A 1 -10.54 -10.42 13.12
C THR A 1 -10.68 -9.02 13.70
N TYR A 2 -10.58 -8.82 15.02
CA TYR A 2 -10.53 -7.48 15.63
C TYR A 2 -9.18 -7.33 16.33
N LEU A 3 -8.36 -6.38 15.88
CA LEU A 3 -7.07 -6.04 16.49
C LEU A 3 -7.09 -4.58 16.96
N TYR A 4 -6.54 -4.36 18.15
CA TYR A 4 -6.42 -3.04 18.76
C TYR A 4 -4.96 -2.87 19.20
N GLY A 5 -4.24 -1.91 18.62
CA GLY A 5 -2.83 -1.66 18.93
C GLY A 5 -2.66 -1.01 20.30
N GLY A 6 -3.46 0.01 20.56
CA GLY A 6 -3.38 0.78 21.79
C GLY A 6 -2.46 1.98 21.58
N ALA A 7 -1.53 2.22 22.51
CA ALA A 7 -0.60 3.34 22.41
C ALA A 7 0.78 2.85 22.00
N GLY A 8 1.44 3.57 21.10
CA GLY A 8 2.72 3.17 20.53
C GLY A 8 2.62 3.07 19.01
N GLY A 9 3.67 2.57 18.36
CA GLY A 9 3.58 2.18 16.96
C GLY A 9 3.36 0.69 16.90
N ASP A 10 2.20 0.27 16.41
CA ASP A 10 1.78 -1.12 16.40
C ASP A 10 1.76 -1.70 14.98
N LEU A 11 2.18 -2.96 14.85
CA LEU A 11 1.98 -3.75 13.64
C LEU A 11 0.71 -4.58 13.81
N LEU A 12 -0.30 -4.33 12.98
CA LEU A 12 -1.60 -5.00 13.02
C LEU A 12 -1.73 -5.96 11.84
N ALA A 13 -1.19 -7.18 12.00
CA ALA A 13 -1.27 -8.22 10.98
C ALA A 13 -2.69 -8.79 10.85
N ALA A 14 -3.37 -8.44 9.77
CA ALA A 14 -4.63 -9.05 9.39
C ALA A 14 -4.39 -10.50 8.94
N GLY A 15 -5.16 -11.44 9.49
CA GLY A 15 -5.18 -12.84 9.03
C GLY A 15 -5.80 -13.04 7.63
N GLY A 16 -5.75 -12.03 6.76
CA GLY A 16 -6.19 -12.07 5.36
C GLY A 16 -7.09 -10.90 4.93
N GLY A 17 -7.00 -10.53 3.65
CA GLY A 17 -7.82 -9.48 3.03
C GLY A 17 -9.34 -9.67 3.11
N CYS A 18 -9.82 -10.91 3.32
CA CYS A 18 -11.25 -11.23 3.50
C CYS A 18 -11.59 -11.75 4.92
N ALA A 19 -10.74 -11.50 5.91
CA ALA A 19 -10.93 -12.01 7.28
C ALA A 19 -12.06 -11.34 8.06
N GLY A 20 -12.62 -10.24 7.55
CA GLY A 20 -13.61 -9.41 8.25
C GLY A 20 -13.08 -8.75 9.52
N GLY A 21 -13.94 -8.01 10.21
CA GLY A 21 -13.63 -7.31 11.46
C GLY A 21 -12.88 -6.00 11.24
N ALA A 22 -11.96 -5.62 12.13
CA ALA A 22 -11.31 -4.30 12.11
C ALA A 22 -9.86 -4.32 12.62
N LEU A 23 -9.04 -3.46 12.05
CA LEU A 23 -7.75 -3.02 12.59
C LEU A 23 -7.94 -1.63 13.18
N VAL A 24 -7.47 -1.42 14.40
CA VAL A 24 -7.55 -0.15 15.11
C VAL A 24 -6.21 0.11 15.79
N GLY A 25 -5.34 0.89 15.14
CA GLY A 25 -4.03 1.30 15.66
C GLY A 25 -4.12 1.94 17.04
N GLY A 26 -4.49 3.21 17.06
CA GLY A 26 -4.71 3.98 18.27
C GLY A 26 -3.76 5.18 18.28
N PRO A 27 -3.30 5.66 19.45
CA PRO A 27 -2.28 6.69 19.48
C PRO A 27 -0.91 6.18 19.06
N GLY A 28 -0.39 6.71 17.96
CA GLY A 28 1.00 6.57 17.55
C GLY A 28 1.12 6.49 16.05
N ARG A 29 1.93 5.55 15.55
CA ARG A 29 2.10 5.34 14.11
C ARG A 29 1.95 3.85 13.81
N ASP A 30 0.78 3.49 13.32
CA ASP A 30 0.35 2.11 13.28
C ASP A 30 0.29 1.59 11.84
N ASP A 31 0.69 0.33 11.66
CA ASP A 31 0.80 -0.35 10.37
C ASP A 31 -0.29 -1.41 10.22
N ALA A 32 -1.18 -1.18 9.25
CA ALA A 32 -2.18 -2.15 8.82
C ALA A 32 -1.52 -3.14 7.84
N SER A 33 -1.08 -4.28 8.36
CA SER A 33 -0.36 -5.29 7.59
C SER A 33 -1.25 -6.40 7.07
N PHE A 34 -1.09 -6.74 5.80
CA PHE A 34 -1.76 -7.85 5.14
C PHE A 34 -0.78 -8.94 4.69
N ALA A 35 0.44 -8.96 5.23
CA ALA A 35 1.49 -9.91 4.87
C ALA A 35 1.11 -11.38 5.19
N GLU A 36 0.16 -11.61 6.11
CA GLU A 36 -0.37 -12.94 6.40
C GLU A 36 -1.53 -13.37 5.47
N THR A 37 -1.87 -12.54 4.47
CA THR A 37 -2.86 -12.92 3.46
C THR A 37 -2.30 -14.07 2.64
N ALA A 38 -2.91 -15.24 2.79
CA ALA A 38 -2.58 -16.40 1.96
C ALA A 38 -2.83 -16.11 0.48
N ALA A 39 -2.14 -16.85 -0.38
CA ALA A 39 -2.22 -16.68 -1.83
C ALA A 39 -3.68 -16.60 -2.31
N HIS A 40 -3.99 -15.60 -3.14
CA HIS A 40 -5.36 -15.24 -3.49
C HIS A 40 -5.57 -14.93 -4.98
N PRO A 41 -6.80 -15.09 -5.48
CA PRO A 41 -7.12 -14.65 -6.84
C PRO A 41 -7.29 -13.13 -6.88
N GLY A 42 -6.92 -12.50 -8.00
CA GLY A 42 -7.14 -11.07 -8.22
C GLY A 42 -6.29 -10.20 -7.31
N LEU A 43 -6.77 -9.00 -7.02
CA LEU A 43 -6.03 -7.97 -6.29
C LEU A 43 -6.51 -7.87 -4.84
N LEU A 44 -5.60 -7.88 -3.88
CA LEU A 44 -5.89 -7.31 -2.57
C LEU A 44 -5.87 -5.78 -2.70
N ILE A 45 -6.93 -5.13 -2.27
CA ILE A 45 -7.05 -3.68 -2.27
C ILE A 45 -7.05 -3.22 -0.82
N VAL A 46 -6.03 -2.46 -0.41
CA VAL A 46 -5.93 -1.80 0.90
C VAL A 46 -6.16 -0.31 0.70
N SER A 47 -7.22 0.25 1.31
CA SER A 47 -7.63 1.63 1.03
C SER A 47 -8.03 2.39 2.28
N PHE A 48 -7.16 3.31 2.70
CA PHE A 48 -7.47 4.24 3.80
C PHE A 48 -8.64 5.17 3.49
N PRO A 49 -8.79 5.77 2.28
CA PRO A 49 -9.96 6.58 1.98
C PRO A 49 -11.29 5.81 2.04
N ARG A 50 -11.25 4.49 1.84
CA ARG A 50 -12.44 3.61 1.94
C ARG A 50 -12.58 2.96 3.31
N HIS A 51 -11.62 3.16 4.23
CA HIS A 51 -11.56 2.51 5.53
C HIS A 51 -11.73 0.99 5.44
N ALA A 52 -11.13 0.37 4.42
CA ALA A 52 -11.32 -1.04 4.17
C ALA A 52 -10.18 -1.69 3.37
N ALA A 53 -9.97 -2.98 3.61
CA ALA A 53 -9.24 -3.88 2.74
C ALA A 53 -10.11 -5.06 2.28
N TRP A 54 -9.92 -5.52 1.04
CA TRP A 54 -10.66 -6.65 0.45
C TRP A 54 -9.97 -7.23 -0.78
N ILE A 55 -10.28 -8.48 -1.13
CA ILE A 55 -9.88 -9.09 -2.41
C ILE A 55 -10.99 -8.86 -3.44
N ASP A 56 -10.67 -8.27 -4.59
CA ASP A 56 -11.63 -7.69 -5.54
C ASP A 56 -12.54 -8.71 -6.25
N VAL A 57 -12.01 -9.88 -6.60
CA VAL A 57 -12.73 -10.95 -7.32
C VAL A 57 -13.46 -11.94 -6.41
N VAL A 58 -13.21 -11.91 -5.10
CA VAL A 58 -13.83 -12.85 -4.14
C VAL A 58 -15.25 -12.41 -3.80
N LYS A 59 -16.24 -13.10 -4.36
CA LYS A 59 -17.66 -12.88 -4.03
C LYS A 59 -17.91 -13.16 -2.55
N GLY A 60 -18.57 -12.22 -1.89
CA GLY A 60 -18.85 -12.34 -0.46
C GLY A 60 -17.62 -12.15 0.43
N CYS A 61 -16.53 -11.56 -0.08
CA CYS A 61 -15.37 -11.19 0.74
C CYS A 61 -15.79 -10.34 1.95
N HIS A 62 -15.50 -10.82 3.16
CA HIS A 62 -15.72 -10.05 4.38
C HIS A 62 -14.59 -9.03 4.52
N LYS A 63 -14.87 -7.78 4.15
CA LYS A 63 -13.88 -6.71 4.18
C LYS A 63 -13.35 -6.48 5.59
N VAL A 64 -12.05 -6.25 5.71
CA VAL A 64 -11.43 -5.79 6.96
C VAL A 64 -11.60 -4.28 7.04
N HIS A 65 -12.14 -3.77 8.14
CA HIS A 65 -12.22 -2.33 8.39
C HIS A 65 -10.87 -1.78 8.83
N LEU A 66 -10.49 -0.63 8.31
CA LEU A 66 -9.27 0.11 8.67
C LEU A 66 -9.67 1.39 9.39
N ALA A 67 -9.21 1.56 10.63
CA ALA A 67 -9.51 2.75 11.41
C ALA A 67 -8.76 3.97 10.85
N THR A 68 -9.25 5.17 11.20
CA THR A 68 -8.52 6.42 10.89
C THR A 68 -7.21 6.56 11.64
N SER A 69 -7.01 5.73 12.67
CA SER A 69 -5.79 5.64 13.47
C SER A 69 -4.78 4.65 12.90
N ASP A 70 -5.01 4.09 11.72
CA ASP A 70 -3.98 3.34 10.99
C ASP A 70 -3.30 4.33 10.03
N GLU A 71 -1.97 4.43 10.10
CA GLU A 71 -1.19 5.42 9.33
C GLU A 71 -0.33 4.81 8.23
N ASP A 72 0.07 3.56 8.37
CA ASP A 72 0.95 2.85 7.46
C ASP A 72 0.30 1.56 6.96
N MET A 73 0.75 1.04 5.83
CA MET A 73 0.21 -0.20 5.27
C MET A 73 1.27 -1.09 4.65
N GLU A 74 1.07 -2.39 4.82
CA GLU A 74 1.82 -3.44 4.17
C GLU A 74 0.86 -4.36 3.39
N GLY A 75 1.22 -4.65 2.14
CA GLY A 75 0.51 -5.52 1.23
C GLY A 75 0.61 -7.01 1.55
N SER A 76 0.19 -7.83 0.60
CA SER A 76 0.33 -9.28 0.59
C SER A 76 1.53 -9.72 -0.27
N PHE A 77 1.79 -11.02 -0.35
CA PHE A 77 2.82 -11.57 -1.25
C PHE A 77 2.29 -11.86 -2.68
N ASP A 78 1.13 -11.34 -3.04
CA ASP A 78 0.51 -11.38 -4.37
C ASP A 78 0.23 -9.94 -4.85
N ASP A 79 -0.31 -9.76 -6.06
CA ASP A 79 -0.58 -8.44 -6.62
C ASP A 79 -1.57 -7.59 -5.76
N ASP A 80 -1.13 -6.38 -5.39
CA ASP A 80 -1.88 -5.48 -4.53
C ASP A 80 -2.26 -4.14 -5.17
N VAL A 81 -3.20 -3.46 -4.53
CA VAL A 81 -3.50 -2.04 -4.72
C VAL A 81 -3.49 -1.34 -3.37
N LEU A 82 -2.46 -0.55 -3.12
CA LEU A 82 -2.23 0.17 -1.86
C LEU A 82 -2.56 1.66 -2.05
N ILE A 83 -3.57 2.13 -1.31
CA ILE A 83 -4.14 3.48 -1.45
C ILE A 83 -4.05 4.23 -0.11
N GLY A 84 -3.06 5.13 -0.03
CA GLY A 84 -2.83 6.05 1.07
C GLY A 84 -3.87 7.16 1.17
N ASN A 85 -3.68 8.04 2.15
CA ASN A 85 -4.59 9.14 2.45
C ASN A 85 -3.92 10.51 2.22
N ALA A 86 -4.24 11.53 3.02
CA ALA A 86 -3.67 12.87 2.86
C ALA A 86 -2.53 13.17 3.86
N ARG A 87 -2.35 12.29 4.84
CA ARG A 87 -1.26 12.29 5.83
C ARG A 87 -0.06 11.57 5.21
N ALA A 88 1.10 11.64 5.86
CA ALA A 88 2.23 10.83 5.45
C ALA A 88 1.96 9.36 5.75
N ASN A 89 2.11 8.49 4.75
CA ASN A 89 2.01 7.03 4.90
C ASN A 89 3.36 6.36 4.60
N SER A 90 3.69 5.27 5.31
CA SER A 90 4.63 4.26 4.81
C SER A 90 3.83 3.19 4.08
N MET A 91 4.29 2.79 2.89
CA MET A 91 3.64 1.78 2.06
C MET A 91 4.69 0.76 1.62
N LEU A 92 4.47 -0.51 1.94
CA LEU A 92 5.31 -1.63 1.53
C LEU A 92 4.47 -2.61 0.70
N GLY A 93 4.87 -2.87 -0.54
CA GLY A 93 4.19 -3.82 -1.43
C GLY A 93 4.34 -5.26 -0.96
N GLN A 94 5.59 -5.68 -0.74
CA GLN A 94 6.04 -7.08 -0.78
C GLN A 94 6.07 -7.58 -2.25
N PRO A 95 6.57 -8.78 -2.55
CA PRO A 95 6.58 -9.29 -3.92
C PRO A 95 5.16 -9.34 -4.52
N GLY A 96 5.00 -8.78 -5.72
CA GLY A 96 3.71 -8.69 -6.42
C GLY A 96 3.81 -7.67 -7.56
N GLN A 97 2.86 -7.65 -8.51
CA GLN A 97 2.74 -6.55 -9.47
C GLN A 97 1.82 -5.47 -8.91
N ASP A 98 2.37 -4.60 -8.07
CA ASP A 98 1.55 -3.74 -7.23
C ASP A 98 1.20 -2.40 -7.88
N ARG A 99 0.23 -1.75 -7.25
CA ARG A 99 -0.18 -0.38 -7.57
C ARG A 99 -0.20 0.47 -6.32
N PHE A 100 0.69 1.46 -6.27
CA PHE A 100 0.79 2.40 -5.16
C PHE A 100 0.17 3.75 -5.50
N TYR A 101 -0.68 4.25 -4.61
CA TYR A 101 -1.30 5.56 -4.68
C TYR A 101 -1.21 6.29 -3.33
N GLY A 102 -0.23 7.19 -3.17
CA GLY A 102 -0.05 7.95 -1.92
C GLY A 102 -1.15 8.97 -1.62
N ASN A 103 -1.79 9.56 -2.64
CA ASN A 103 -2.87 10.56 -2.50
C ASN A 103 -2.49 11.86 -1.76
N GLY A 104 -1.20 12.16 -1.68
CA GLY A 104 -0.65 13.36 -1.05
C GLY A 104 -0.10 13.06 0.34
N GLY A 105 0.49 14.06 1.00
CA GLY A 105 1.32 13.79 2.16
C GLY A 105 2.74 13.42 1.75
N ASP A 106 3.65 13.36 2.73
CA ASP A 106 5.04 13.00 2.51
C ASP A 106 5.24 11.50 2.69
N ASP A 107 4.72 10.74 1.72
CA ASP A 107 4.72 9.27 1.75
C ASP A 107 6.12 8.68 1.57
N THR A 108 6.35 7.51 2.14
CA THR A 108 7.46 6.63 1.77
C THR A 108 6.90 5.36 1.16
N ILE A 109 7.10 5.18 -0.14
CA ILE A 109 6.75 3.96 -0.86
C ILE A 109 8.03 3.13 -1.03
N ASP A 110 8.01 1.88 -0.54
CA ASP A 110 9.07 0.90 -0.77
C ASP A 110 8.57 -0.22 -1.69
N ALA A 111 9.03 -0.15 -2.93
CA ALA A 111 8.69 -1.01 -4.06
C ALA A 111 9.97 -1.69 -4.60
N ARG A 112 10.81 -2.20 -3.69
CA ARG A 112 12.10 -2.85 -4.02
C ARG A 112 12.06 -4.34 -3.74
N ASP A 113 10.94 -4.97 -4.05
CA ASP A 113 10.64 -6.36 -3.72
C ASP A 113 11.16 -7.37 -4.76
N GLY A 114 11.76 -6.91 -5.86
CA GLY A 114 12.28 -7.79 -6.90
C GLY A 114 11.27 -8.12 -8.02
N VAL A 115 10.05 -7.59 -7.97
CA VAL A 115 8.99 -7.78 -8.97
C VAL A 115 8.67 -6.43 -9.62
N ARG A 116 8.40 -6.44 -10.94
CA ARG A 116 8.07 -5.21 -11.66
C ARG A 116 6.64 -4.77 -11.32
N ASP A 117 6.53 -3.58 -10.74
CA ASP A 117 5.25 -2.97 -10.43
C ASP A 117 4.45 -2.49 -11.65
N PHE A 118 3.15 -2.30 -11.45
CA PHE A 118 2.29 -1.72 -12.46
C PHE A 118 2.29 -0.19 -12.43
N SER A 119 2.25 0.42 -11.24
CA SER A 119 2.30 1.88 -11.11
C SER A 119 2.70 2.35 -9.71
N ILE A 120 3.55 3.37 -9.66
CA ILE A 120 3.99 4.01 -8.42
C ILE A 120 3.63 5.49 -8.48
N GLN A 121 2.70 5.94 -7.63
CA GLN A 121 2.33 7.34 -7.47
C GLN A 121 2.47 7.78 -6.02
N CYS A 122 3.32 8.77 -5.76
CA CYS A 122 3.43 9.37 -4.43
C CYS A 122 2.36 10.47 -4.23
N GLY A 123 2.62 11.68 -4.73
CA GLY A 123 1.74 12.83 -4.50
C GLY A 123 0.40 12.79 -5.23
N ARG A 124 -0.47 13.75 -4.86
CA ARG A 124 -1.77 13.93 -5.51
C ARG A 124 -1.62 14.20 -7.00
N GLY A 125 -2.54 13.66 -7.78
CA GLY A 125 -2.60 13.90 -9.20
C GLY A 125 -3.43 12.87 -9.95
N THR A 126 -3.71 13.18 -11.20
CA THR A 126 -4.23 12.21 -12.17
C THR A 126 -3.06 11.68 -12.98
N LEU A 127 -3.06 10.36 -13.24
CA LEU A 127 -2.13 9.77 -14.19
C LEU A 127 -2.26 10.47 -15.55
N PRO A 128 -1.15 10.65 -16.29
CA PRO A 128 -1.21 11.23 -17.62
C PRO A 128 -2.07 10.35 -18.54
N ALA A 129 -3.15 10.92 -19.08
CA ALA A 129 -3.94 10.30 -20.13
C ALA A 129 -3.52 10.85 -21.49
N LYS A 130 -3.71 10.10 -22.59
CA LYS A 130 -3.26 10.44 -23.96
C LYS A 130 -3.56 11.88 -24.43
N LYS A 131 -4.53 12.58 -23.82
CA LYS A 131 -4.92 13.97 -24.12
C LYS A 131 -4.91 14.92 -22.91
N HIS A 132 -4.51 14.46 -21.72
CA HIS A 132 -4.50 15.27 -20.51
C HIS A 132 -3.14 15.20 -19.81
N PRO A 133 -2.44 16.33 -19.67
CA PRO A 133 -1.21 16.37 -18.89
C PRO A 133 -1.52 16.07 -17.44
N ALA A 134 -0.58 15.40 -16.81
CA ALA A 134 -0.60 15.01 -15.42
C ALA A 134 -0.74 16.23 -14.47
N THR A 135 -1.79 16.25 -13.64
CA THR A 135 -2.04 17.34 -12.67
C THR A 135 -1.49 17.00 -11.27
N GLY A 136 -1.39 17.99 -10.38
CA GLY A 136 -1.06 17.80 -8.97
C GLY A 136 0.41 18.03 -8.57
N ARG A 137 0.71 17.95 -7.27
CA ARG A 137 2.00 18.33 -6.66
C ARG A 137 2.79 17.08 -6.30
N SER A 138 4.09 17.08 -6.62
CA SER A 138 4.99 16.03 -6.16
C SER A 138 5.21 16.10 -4.64
N SER A 139 5.15 14.96 -3.97
CA SER A 139 5.42 14.80 -2.54
C SER A 139 6.00 13.41 -2.27
N GLY A 140 6.49 13.18 -1.07
CA GLY A 140 7.00 11.87 -0.66
C GLY A 140 8.20 11.37 -1.46
N ARG A 141 8.51 10.09 -1.25
CA ARG A 141 9.65 9.38 -1.82
C ARG A 141 9.25 7.98 -2.26
N ALA A 142 9.67 7.60 -3.46
CA ALA A 142 9.65 6.21 -3.90
C ALA A 142 11.05 5.60 -3.83
N LEU A 143 11.13 4.42 -3.25
CA LEU A 143 12.25 3.51 -3.39
C LEU A 143 11.82 2.43 -4.37
N THR A 144 12.54 2.26 -5.48
CA THR A 144 12.11 1.35 -6.55
C THR A 144 13.24 0.48 -7.05
N ASP A 145 12.90 -0.60 -7.73
CA ASP A 145 13.82 -1.35 -8.56
C ASP A 145 14.08 -0.66 -9.91
N PRO A 146 15.19 -0.97 -10.60
CA PRO A 146 15.50 -0.39 -11.91
C PRO A 146 14.53 -0.78 -13.02
N PHE A 147 13.80 -1.88 -12.84
CA PHE A 147 12.81 -2.36 -13.80
C PHE A 147 11.41 -1.81 -13.53
N ASP A 148 11.15 -1.07 -12.46
CA ASP A 148 9.82 -0.51 -12.24
C ASP A 148 9.42 0.56 -13.26
N PRO A 149 8.11 0.81 -13.43
CA PRO A 149 7.65 1.96 -14.18
C PRO A 149 8.18 3.26 -13.53
N PRO A 150 8.46 4.30 -14.32
CA PRO A 150 8.88 5.59 -13.79
C PRO A 150 7.87 6.11 -12.75
N PRO A 151 8.29 6.37 -11.49
CA PRO A 151 7.37 6.87 -10.47
C PRO A 151 6.82 8.24 -10.83
N PHE A 152 5.56 8.44 -10.52
CA PHE A 152 4.84 9.65 -10.84
C PHE A 152 4.60 10.50 -9.57
N LYS A 153 4.84 11.82 -9.68
CA LYS A 153 4.63 12.79 -8.59
C LYS A 153 5.35 12.44 -7.28
N CYS A 154 6.50 11.78 -7.37
CA CYS A 154 7.39 11.60 -6.24
C CYS A 154 8.37 12.78 -6.16
N ALA A 155 8.53 13.38 -4.98
CA ALA A 155 9.48 14.48 -4.80
C ALA A 155 10.93 13.96 -4.89
N THR A 156 11.15 12.73 -4.44
CA THR A 156 12.41 12.01 -4.63
C THR A 156 12.16 10.59 -5.09
N VAL A 157 13.06 10.07 -5.92
CA VAL A 157 13.08 8.66 -6.34
C VAL A 157 14.49 8.15 -6.10
N LYS A 158 14.60 6.98 -5.47
CA LYS A 158 15.88 6.29 -5.31
C LYS A 158 15.74 4.88 -5.83
N HIS A 159 16.50 4.56 -6.85
CA HIS A 159 16.63 3.17 -7.31
C HIS A 159 17.52 2.41 -6.32
N GLY A 160 16.99 1.33 -5.76
CA GLY A 160 17.73 0.43 -4.89
C GLY A 160 18.30 -0.75 -5.66
N THR A 161 19.15 -1.52 -4.98
CA THR A 161 19.32 -2.93 -5.31
C THR A 161 18.06 -3.67 -4.80
N PRO A 162 17.46 -4.56 -5.60
CA PRO A 162 16.38 -5.42 -5.11
C PRO A 162 16.82 -6.06 -3.80
N VAL A 163 15.97 -6.04 -2.78
CA VAL A 163 16.17 -6.96 -1.66
C VAL A 163 15.74 -8.34 -2.17
N PRO A 164 16.63 -9.34 -2.23
CA PRO A 164 16.22 -10.68 -2.61
C PRO A 164 15.10 -11.12 -1.64
N GLY A 165 13.90 -11.34 -2.17
CA GLY A 165 12.83 -11.97 -1.39
C GLY A 165 13.31 -13.32 -0.86
N LEU A 166 12.62 -13.86 0.15
CA LEU A 166 12.98 -15.12 0.84
C LEU A 166 12.98 -16.38 -0.06
N ASN A 167 12.76 -16.23 -1.36
CA ASN A 167 12.80 -17.29 -2.35
C ASN A 167 13.92 -16.98 -3.37
N GLY A 168 15.16 -17.25 -2.96
CA GLY A 168 16.30 -17.38 -3.88
C GLY A 168 16.18 -18.62 -4.77
#